data_AF-A0A838UVS5-F1
#
_entry.id   AF-A0A838UVS5-F1
#
_cell.length_a   1.000
_cell.length_b   1.000
_cell.length_c   1.000
_cell.angle_alpha   90.00
_cell.angle_beta   90.00
_cell.angle_gamma   90.00
#
_symmetry.space_group_name_H-M   'P 1'
#
loop_
_entity.id
_entity.type
_entity.pdbx_description
1 polymer ?
#
loop_
_entity_poly.entity_id
_entity_poly.type
_entity_poly.pdbx_seq_one_letter_code
_entity_poly.pdbx_strand_id
1 'polypeptide(L)'
;MATTTPANSAAQPDSHEAIAFALTDTPIFTLTRELTDLWAIQSLLQWDQETQMPPAANGVRSEQIGVMESVIHERNTAPALGKAIEAAEAALTATPERFSEADRALVRNTRREFDQRTKLPADFV
;
A
#
# COMPACT_ATOMS: atom_id res chain seq x y z
N MET A 1 19.12 -3.57 -52.55
CA MET A 1 19.75 -3.94 -51.27
C MET A 1 18.65 -4.16 -50.26
N ALA A 2 18.28 -5.41 -50.02
CA ALA A 2 17.25 -5.80 -49.06
C ALA A 2 17.91 -6.07 -47.71
N THR A 3 17.58 -5.30 -46.69
CA THR A 3 18.01 -5.57 -45.31
C THR A 3 16.91 -6.35 -44.59
N THR A 4 17.07 -7.68 -44.59
CA THR A 4 16.33 -8.60 -43.74
C THR A 4 16.74 -8.36 -42.28
N THR A 5 15.80 -7.87 -41.46
CA THR A 5 15.93 -7.87 -40.00
C THR A 5 15.64 -9.27 -39.49
N PRO A 6 16.51 -9.91 -38.68
CA PRO A 6 16.20 -11.22 -38.14
C PRO A 6 15.16 -11.09 -37.02
N ALA A 7 14.10 -11.88 -37.14
CA ALA A 7 13.13 -12.13 -36.10
C ALA A 7 13.80 -12.92 -34.97
N ASN A 8 14.05 -12.27 -33.83
CA ASN A 8 14.26 -12.95 -32.57
C ASN A 8 13.85 -12.06 -31.39
N SER A 9 12.65 -12.26 -30.89
CA SER A 9 12.41 -12.19 -29.45
C SER A 9 11.18 -13.03 -29.20
N ALA A 10 11.39 -14.23 -28.64
CA ALA A 10 10.34 -15.02 -28.06
C ALA A 10 9.48 -14.09 -27.18
N ALA A 11 8.17 -14.09 -27.42
CA ALA A 11 7.22 -13.35 -26.60
C ALA A 11 7.51 -13.67 -25.13
N GLN A 12 8.08 -12.69 -24.44
CA GLN A 12 8.24 -12.72 -23.01
C GLN A 12 6.81 -12.83 -22.47
N PRO A 13 6.48 -13.86 -21.65
CA PRO A 13 5.12 -14.01 -21.15
C PRO A 13 4.72 -12.69 -20.48
N ASP A 14 3.54 -12.17 -20.84
CA ASP A 14 3.03 -10.91 -20.34
C ASP A 14 3.17 -10.90 -18.80
N SER A 15 4.01 -9.99 -18.29
CA SER A 15 4.32 -9.85 -16.86
C SER A 15 3.15 -9.26 -16.06
N HIS A 16 1.97 -9.21 -16.67
CA HIS A 16 0.70 -8.78 -16.11
C HIS A 16 -0.29 -9.96 -16.07
N GLU A 17 0.17 -11.17 -15.74
CA GLU A 17 -0.75 -12.12 -15.14
C GLU A 17 -1.26 -11.43 -13.86
N ALA A 18 -2.45 -10.82 -13.95
CA ALA A 18 -3.03 -10.06 -12.87
C ALA A 18 -2.98 -10.97 -11.65
N ILE A 19 -2.21 -10.57 -10.64
CA ILE A 19 -2.16 -11.31 -9.38
C ILE A 19 -3.58 -11.23 -8.84
N ALA A 20 -4.37 -12.26 -9.12
CA ALA A 20 -5.77 -12.31 -8.78
C ALA A 20 -5.84 -12.50 -7.26
N PHE A 21 -5.97 -11.39 -6.54
CA PHE A 21 -6.15 -11.40 -5.11
C PHE A 21 -7.57 -11.91 -4.81
N ALA A 22 -7.66 -13.02 -4.09
CA ALA A 22 -8.94 -13.51 -3.58
C ALA A 22 -9.58 -12.51 -2.60
N LEU A 23 -8.79 -11.58 -2.05
CA LEU A 23 -9.24 -10.52 -1.15
C LEU A 23 -9.74 -9.25 -1.85
N THR A 24 -9.79 -9.16 -3.19
CA THR A 24 -10.10 -7.91 -3.91
C THR A 24 -11.39 -7.22 -3.44
N ASP A 25 -12.45 -7.98 -3.19
CA ASP A 25 -13.76 -7.45 -2.73
C ASP A 25 -13.88 -7.31 -1.20
N THR A 26 -12.78 -7.49 -0.47
CA THR A 26 -12.78 -7.45 1.00
C THR A 26 -12.42 -6.06 1.53
N PRO A 27 -12.87 -5.72 2.75
CA PRO A 27 -12.51 -4.46 3.38
C PRO A 27 -11.00 -4.26 3.55
N ILE A 28 -10.24 -5.32 3.89
CA ILE A 28 -8.79 -5.19 4.10
C ILE A 28 -8.10 -4.70 2.83
N PHE A 29 -8.45 -5.25 1.67
CA PHE A 29 -7.85 -4.87 0.40
C PHE A 29 -8.12 -3.40 0.05
N THR A 30 -9.37 -2.96 0.22
CA THR A 30 -9.76 -1.57 -0.06
C THR A 30 -9.02 -0.59 0.86
N LEU A 31 -8.97 -0.89 2.16
CA LEU A 31 -8.32 -0.03 3.16
C LEU A 31 -6.79 0.02 2.96
N THR A 32 -6.14 -1.11 2.66
CA THR A 32 -4.70 -1.12 2.39
C THR A 32 -4.35 -0.40 1.08
N ARG A 33 -5.25 -0.45 0.09
CA ARG A 33 -5.07 0.30 -1.16
C ARG A 33 -5.18 1.80 -0.93
N GLU A 34 -6.18 2.26 -0.17
CA GLU A 34 -6.30 3.66 0.23
C GLU A 34 -5.05 4.13 0.98
N LEU A 35 -4.57 3.36 1.96
CA LEU A 35 -3.31 3.67 2.67
C LEU A 35 -2.12 3.77 1.72
N THR A 36 -2.01 2.85 0.76
CA THR A 36 -0.93 2.87 -0.24
C THR A 36 -0.97 4.15 -1.08
N ASP A 37 -2.15 4.57 -1.51
CA ASP A 37 -2.33 5.81 -2.27
C ASP A 37 -1.94 7.05 -1.42
N LEU A 38 -2.33 7.08 -0.14
CA LEU A 38 -1.94 8.17 0.77
C LEU A 38 -0.42 8.24 0.97
N TRP A 39 0.26 7.10 1.15
CA TRP A 39 1.73 7.05 1.22
C TRP A 39 2.40 7.54 -0.06
N ALA A 40 1.83 7.21 -1.23
CA ALA A 40 2.33 7.68 -2.51
C ALA A 40 2.18 9.21 -2.64
N ILE A 41 1.05 9.77 -2.19
CA ILE A 41 0.84 11.22 -2.15
C ILE A 41 1.85 11.89 -1.22
N GLN A 42 2.07 11.35 -0.02
CA GLN A 42 3.08 11.88 0.89
C GLN A 42 4.49 11.85 0.29
N SER A 43 4.83 10.76 -0.39
CA SER A 43 6.12 10.63 -1.08
C SER A 43 6.28 11.68 -2.18
N LEU A 44 5.20 12.00 -2.91
CA LEU A 44 5.21 13.06 -3.91
C LEU A 44 5.43 14.45 -3.28
N LEU A 45 4.78 14.73 -2.14
CA LEU A 45 4.98 15.99 -1.41
C LEU A 45 6.44 16.16 -0.95
N GLN A 46 7.05 15.08 -0.46
CA GLN A 46 8.45 15.07 -0.02
C GLN A 46 9.40 15.21 -1.23
N TRP A 47 9.15 14.48 -2.31
CA TRP A 47 9.95 14.62 -3.53
C TRP A 47 9.91 16.05 -4.09
N ASP A 48 8.72 16.66 -4.13
CA ASP A 48 8.58 18.04 -4.62
C ASP A 48 9.31 19.04 -3.71
N GLN A 49 9.30 18.82 -2.38
CA GLN A 49 10.04 19.64 -1.41
C GLN A 49 11.54 19.69 -1.71
N GLU A 50 12.11 18.53 -2.09
CA GLU A 50 13.55 18.38 -2.33
C GLU A 50 13.99 18.79 -3.74
N THR A 51 13.07 18.84 -4.71
CA THR A 51 13.46 18.93 -6.13
C THR A 51 12.95 20.16 -6.88
N GLN A 52 11.70 20.59 -6.63
CA GLN A 52 11.05 21.63 -7.43
C GLN A 52 10.61 22.83 -6.59
N MET A 53 10.29 22.61 -5.32
CA MET A 53 9.71 23.62 -4.45
C MET A 53 10.69 24.79 -4.20
N PRO A 54 10.24 26.06 -4.28
CA PRO A 54 11.08 27.19 -3.92
C PRO A 54 11.36 27.22 -2.41
N PRO A 55 12.56 27.63 -1.95
CA PRO A 55 12.94 27.60 -0.53
C PRO A 55 11.97 28.33 0.42
N ALA A 56 11.34 29.42 -0.05
CA ALA A 56 10.40 30.20 0.74
C ALA A 56 9.10 29.45 1.10
N ALA A 57 8.79 28.34 0.41
CA ALA A 57 7.59 27.55 0.65
C ALA A 57 7.77 26.44 1.71
N ASN A 58 8.96 26.33 2.33
CA ASN A 58 9.27 25.23 3.24
C ASN A 58 8.31 25.12 4.44
N GLY A 59 7.85 26.23 5.00
CA GLY A 59 6.88 26.23 6.11
C GLY A 59 5.56 25.57 5.71
N VAL A 60 4.96 26.04 4.62
CA VAL A 60 3.67 25.51 4.11
C VAL A 60 3.79 24.04 3.73
N ARG A 61 4.89 23.62 3.08
CA ARG A 61 5.08 22.21 2.73
C ARG A 61 5.27 21.32 3.95
N SER A 62 6.00 21.79 4.96
CA SER A 62 6.16 21.02 6.21
C SER A 62 4.82 20.79 6.90
N GLU A 63 3.94 21.80 6.91
CA GLU A 63 2.56 21.67 7.42
C GLU A 63 1.74 20.66 6.59
N GLN A 64 1.81 20.71 5.26
CA GLN A 64 1.12 19.75 4.38
C GLN A 64 1.55 18.31 4.66
N ILE A 65 2.85 18.07 4.84
CA ILE A 65 3.40 16.75 5.18
C ILE A 65 2.92 16.32 6.57
N GLY A 66 2.93 17.21 7.56
CA GLY A 66 2.45 16.90 8.91
C GLY A 66 0.96 16.54 8.95
N VAL A 67 0.12 17.24 8.18
CA VAL A 67 -1.30 16.90 8.03
C VAL A 67 -1.47 15.54 7.36
N MET A 68 -0.70 15.26 6.30
CA MET A 68 -0.77 13.96 5.62
C MET A 68 -0.35 12.81 6.54
N GLU A 69 0.72 12.97 7.31
CA GLU A 69 1.16 11.95 8.28
C GLU A 69 0.07 11.70 9.33
N SER A 70 -0.62 12.74 9.80
CA SER A 70 -1.72 12.60 10.75
C SER A 70 -2.89 11.78 10.17
N VAL A 71 -3.28 12.07 8.92
CA VAL A 71 -4.35 11.32 8.22
C VAL A 71 -3.96 9.86 8.02
N ILE A 72 -2.73 9.62 7.59
CA ILE A 72 -2.19 8.28 7.39
C ILE A 72 -2.16 7.52 8.70
N HIS A 73 -1.66 8.13 9.79
CA HIS A 73 -1.64 7.52 11.11
C HIS A 73 -3.05 7.13 11.59
N GLU A 74 -4.02 8.03 11.45
CA GLU A 74 -5.42 7.79 11.81
C GLU A 74 -6.00 6.59 11.04
N ARG A 75 -5.78 6.52 9.73
CA ARG A 75 -6.25 5.39 8.89
C ARG A 75 -5.55 4.08 9.25
N ASN A 76 -4.25 4.13 9.54
CA ASN A 76 -3.44 2.94 9.78
C ASN A 76 -3.60 2.37 11.20
N THR A 77 -4.19 3.14 12.11
CA THR A 77 -4.54 2.71 13.48
C THR A 77 -6.06 2.56 13.70
N ALA A 78 -6.85 2.79 12.65
CA ALA A 78 -8.31 2.77 12.74
C ALA A 78 -8.83 1.39 13.19
N PRO A 79 -9.82 1.33 14.11
CA PRO A 79 -10.45 0.06 14.50
C PRO A 79 -11.07 -0.71 13.33
N ALA A 80 -11.49 -0.02 12.27
CA ALA A 80 -12.02 -0.63 11.06
C ALA A 80 -10.98 -1.50 10.35
N LEU A 81 -9.72 -1.06 10.31
CA LEU A 81 -8.61 -1.84 9.75
C LEU A 81 -8.35 -3.07 10.61
N GLY A 82 -8.30 -2.92 11.94
CA GLY A 82 -8.15 -4.06 12.86
C GLY A 82 -9.20 -5.15 12.65
N LYS A 83 -10.49 -4.76 12.56
CA LYS A 83 -11.59 -5.69 12.27
C LYS A 83 -11.48 -6.36 10.90
N ALA A 84 -11.02 -5.61 9.89
CA ALA A 84 -10.83 -6.15 8.54
C ALA A 84 -9.70 -7.20 8.50
N ILE A 85 -8.62 -6.99 9.26
CA ILE A 85 -7.54 -7.96 9.41
C ILE A 85 -8.04 -9.23 10.09
N GLU A 86 -8.76 -9.10 11.22
CA GLU A 86 -9.34 -10.26 11.93
C GLU A 86 -10.27 -11.09 11.03
N ALA A 87 -11.13 -10.43 10.25
CA ALA A 87 -12.02 -11.11 9.31
C ALA A 87 -11.24 -11.87 8.21
N ALA A 88 -10.15 -11.27 7.71
CA ALA A 88 -9.30 -11.91 6.70
C ALA A 88 -8.52 -13.10 7.29
N GLU A 89 -8.01 -13.00 8.52
CA GLU A 89 -7.35 -14.11 9.24
C GLU A 89 -8.32 -15.29 9.47
N ALA A 90 -9.57 -14.99 9.84
CA ALA A 90 -10.61 -16.01 9.99
C ALA A 90 -10.92 -16.71 8.66
N ALA A 91 -11.05 -15.95 7.56
CA ALA A 91 -11.29 -16.51 6.24
C ALA A 91 -10.12 -17.40 5.76
N LEU A 92 -8.89 -16.95 5.96
CA LEU A 92 -7.65 -17.70 5.67
C LEU A 92 -7.58 -19.03 6.41
N THR A 93 -8.13 -19.08 7.63
CA THR A 93 -8.18 -20.29 8.45
C THR A 93 -9.30 -21.23 8.00
N ALA A 94 -10.46 -20.68 7.63
CA ALA A 94 -11.65 -21.45 7.26
C ALA A 94 -11.53 -22.12 5.88
N THR A 95 -10.95 -21.43 4.89
CA THR A 95 -10.82 -21.93 3.51
C THR A 95 -9.44 -21.60 2.95
N PRO A 96 -8.35 -22.20 3.48
CA PRO A 96 -6.99 -21.84 3.12
C PRO A 96 -6.71 -21.99 1.61
N GLU A 97 -7.20 -23.05 0.98
CA GLU A 97 -7.02 -23.34 -0.45
C GLU A 97 -7.51 -22.25 -1.40
N ARG A 98 -8.40 -21.36 -0.93
CA ARG A 98 -8.93 -20.22 -1.71
C ARG A 98 -7.92 -19.07 -1.85
N PHE A 99 -6.89 -19.02 -0.99
CA PHE A 99 -6.00 -17.88 -0.89
C PHE A 99 -4.59 -18.20 -1.38
N SER A 100 -4.09 -17.34 -2.25
CA SER A 100 -2.71 -17.39 -2.75
C SER A 100 -1.71 -17.06 -1.64
N GLU A 101 -0.42 -17.32 -1.88
CA GLU A 101 0.63 -16.83 -0.96
C GLU A 101 0.68 -15.30 -0.90
N ALA A 102 0.30 -14.61 -1.99
CA ALA A 102 0.20 -13.15 -1.99
C ALA A 102 -0.91 -12.66 -1.04
N ASP A 103 -2.09 -13.29 -1.07
CA ASP A 103 -3.19 -13.00 -0.13
C ASP A 103 -2.74 -13.17 1.34
N ARG A 104 -2.04 -14.27 1.63
CA ARG A 104 -1.49 -14.56 2.96
C ARG A 104 -0.45 -13.53 3.39
N ALA A 105 0.43 -13.13 2.48
CA ALA A 105 1.46 -12.15 2.74
C ALA A 105 0.86 -10.77 3.02
N LEU A 106 -0.18 -10.35 2.28
CA LEU A 106 -0.90 -9.10 2.55
C LEU A 106 -1.41 -9.08 3.99
N VAL A 107 -2.20 -10.08 4.39
CA VAL A 107 -2.79 -10.13 5.74
C VAL A 107 -1.70 -10.14 6.82
N ARG A 108 -0.65 -10.96 6.67
CA ARG A 108 0.47 -11.03 7.62
C ARG A 108 1.19 -9.69 7.76
N ASN A 109 1.48 -9.01 6.65
CA ASN A 109 2.20 -7.75 6.66
C ASN A 109 1.35 -6.63 7.24
N THR A 110 0.08 -6.55 6.84
CA THR A 110 -0.88 -5.57 7.37
C THR A 110 -1.11 -5.76 8.87
N ARG A 111 -1.27 -7.00 9.36
CA ARG A 111 -1.32 -7.31 10.80
C ARG A 111 -0.08 -6.80 11.52
N ARG A 112 1.10 -7.17 11.03
CA ARG A 112 2.38 -6.78 11.64
C ARG A 112 2.55 -5.26 11.71
N GLU A 113 2.09 -4.53 10.70
CA GLU A 113 2.15 -3.07 10.66
C GLU A 113 1.14 -2.43 11.63
N PHE A 114 -0.11 -2.90 11.62
CA PHE A 114 -1.16 -2.46 12.55
C PHE A 114 -0.73 -2.65 14.00
N ASP A 115 -0.20 -3.82 14.35
CA ASP A 115 0.29 -4.11 15.70
C ASP A 115 1.47 -3.21 16.10
N GLN A 116 2.35 -2.82 15.17
CA GLN A 116 3.45 -1.91 15.47
C GLN A 116 2.96 -0.48 15.73
N ARG A 117 2.00 -0.01 14.92
CA ARG A 117 1.50 1.36 14.99
C ARG A 117 0.53 1.61 16.13
N THR A 118 -0.15 0.57 16.61
CA THR A 118 -1.08 0.65 17.74
C THR A 118 -0.42 0.38 19.11
N LYS A 119 0.85 -0.02 19.14
CA LYS A 119 1.59 -0.27 20.39
C LYS A 119 1.84 0.98 21.23
N LEU A 120 1.90 2.15 20.60
CA LEU A 120 2.05 3.43 21.28
C LEU A 120 0.68 4.13 21.29
N PRO A 121 0.23 4.66 22.44
CA PRO A 121 -0.96 5.51 22.45
C PRO A 121 -0.75 6.73 21.54
N ALA A 122 -1.82 7.21 20.91
CA ALA A 122 -1.75 8.34 19.97
C ALA A 122 -1.09 9.59 20.58
N ASP A 123 -1.25 9.83 21.88
CA ASP A 123 -0.64 10.96 22.60
C ASP A 123 0.90 10.91 22.67
N PHE A 124 1.52 9.77 22.33
CA PHE A 124 2.97 9.56 22.31
C PHE A 124 3.59 9.66 20.90
N VAL A 125 2.78 9.87 19.86
CA VAL A 125 3.21 9.90 18.45
C VAL A 125 3.11 11.31 17.87
#